data_AF-A0A1M3D3W6-F1
#
_entry.id   AF-A0A1M3D3W6-F1
#
_cell.length_a   1.000
_cell.length_b   1.000
_cell.length_c   1.000
_cell.angle_alpha   90.00
_cell.angle_beta   90.00
_cell.angle_gamma   90.00
#
_symmetry.space_group_name_H-M   'P 1'
#
loop_
_entity.id
_entity.type
_entity.pdbx_description
1 polymer ?
#
loop_
_entity_poly.entity_id
_entity_poly.type
_entity_poly.pdbx_seq_one_letter_code
_entity_poly.pdbx_strand_id
1 'polypeptide(L)'
;MRGGLTKTCFLSIILLLTIQLFATGDGDSIYGRNTGAESSYELSIFVIPSYRPIDWSSPSLLIKSTVNSYMEASFNKKLYPIGHLFIELINPEGDLLIRTSIASSRPAEQRKMVLADKIGLAMLGAPVAGKMESQDELARQIDKFARRGKISFISYKIKPEAAERVIEYVKIFSSRDSLGRSPSDRYGGSFWPRFKGEGSGCSAFGMAALQLTGVNIDNPEWYIEVDVPFDLVGGVYNNGVKVRPMSVLKCKEWHNGEGEEWKTHFTHFIYDPSYIYEWIKRRLSGKDPLEGFSKSYKRSVSGRIFEGLEIDATGLDTPKDPIFKSRERPSLFVD
;
A
#
# COMPACT_ATOMS: atom_id res chain seq x y z
N MET A 1 -25.84 -2.68 73.39
CA MET A 1 -25.98 -3.55 72.20
C MET A 1 -26.73 -2.79 71.12
N ARG A 2 -26.34 -3.00 69.87
CA ARG A 2 -26.34 -2.03 68.76
C ARG A 2 -27.70 -1.42 68.40
N GLY A 3 -27.67 -0.10 68.24
CA GLY A 3 -28.77 0.77 67.81
C GLY A 3 -29.07 0.72 66.31
N GLY A 4 -30.28 1.17 65.99
CA GLY A 4 -30.96 1.01 64.72
C GLY A 4 -30.62 2.05 63.64
N LEU A 5 -31.05 1.67 62.44
CA LEU A 5 -31.03 2.36 61.16
C LEU A 5 -31.72 3.74 61.23
N THR A 6 -31.28 4.73 60.43
CA THR A 6 -31.80 5.01 59.08
C THR A 6 -31.24 6.30 58.46
N LYS A 7 -30.77 6.17 57.21
CA LYS A 7 -30.92 7.02 56.01
C LYS A 7 -30.95 8.57 56.06
N THR A 8 -30.13 9.12 55.13
CA THR A 8 -30.35 10.23 54.16
C THR A 8 -30.07 11.71 54.50
N CYS A 9 -29.13 12.27 53.72
CA CYS A 9 -29.04 13.59 53.05
C CYS A 9 -29.19 14.91 53.84
N PHE A 10 -28.12 15.73 53.85
CA PHE A 10 -28.09 17.22 53.69
C PHE A 10 -26.61 17.62 53.53
N LEU A 11 -26.12 17.98 52.34
CA LEU A 11 -25.96 19.31 51.73
C LEU A 11 -25.23 20.40 52.57
N SER A 12 -24.10 20.87 52.01
CA SER A 12 -23.67 22.28 51.89
C SER A 12 -22.71 22.95 52.89
N ILE A 13 -21.53 23.31 52.34
CA ILE A 13 -20.86 24.64 52.31
C ILE A 13 -20.13 25.15 53.58
N ILE A 14 -18.84 25.50 53.38
CA ILE A 14 -18.02 26.65 53.90
C ILE A 14 -16.54 26.18 53.74
N LEU A 15 -15.82 26.48 52.66
CA LEU A 15 -15.13 27.73 52.28
C LEU A 15 -14.27 28.35 53.40
N LEU A 16 -12.96 28.10 53.36
CA LEU A 16 -11.95 29.00 53.93
C LEU A 16 -10.86 29.25 52.88
N LEU A 17 -10.90 30.47 52.36
CA LEU A 17 -9.95 31.11 51.47
C LEU A 17 -8.69 31.54 52.24
N THR A 18 -7.53 31.27 51.67
CA THR A 18 -6.35 32.16 51.81
C THR A 18 -5.82 32.45 50.41
N ILE A 19 -5.90 33.73 50.03
CA ILE A 19 -5.55 34.29 48.72
C ILE A 19 -4.09 34.75 48.71
N GLN A 20 -3.36 34.24 47.70
CA GLN A 20 -2.32 34.82 46.83
C GLN A 20 -1.08 35.52 47.41
N LEU A 21 0.09 35.20 46.83
CA LEU A 21 0.80 36.08 45.88
C LEU A 21 1.96 35.37 45.16
N PHE A 22 2.02 35.57 43.84
CA PHE A 22 3.16 35.50 42.89
C PHE A 22 3.94 34.19 42.65
N ALA A 23 3.74 33.59 41.48
CA ALA A 23 4.67 33.71 40.34
C ALA A 23 4.22 32.76 39.21
N THR A 24 3.83 33.34 38.08
CA THR A 24 3.72 32.64 36.79
C THR A 24 5.12 32.18 36.39
N GLY A 25 5.34 30.87 36.38
CA GLY A 25 6.52 30.24 35.83
C GLY A 25 6.07 29.05 35.02
N ASP A 26 5.82 29.29 33.73
CA ASP A 26 5.77 28.24 32.73
C ASP A 26 7.05 27.40 32.86
N GLY A 27 6.88 26.14 33.25
CA GLY A 27 7.97 25.17 33.25
C GLY A 27 8.27 24.81 31.82
N ASP A 28 9.21 25.56 31.22
CA ASP A 28 9.84 25.30 29.93
C ASP A 28 10.11 23.80 29.73
N SER A 29 9.33 23.18 28.84
CA SER A 29 9.80 21.99 28.15
C SER A 29 10.99 22.42 27.29
N ILE A 30 12.19 21.99 27.68
CA ILE A 30 13.40 22.11 26.87
C ILE A 30 13.23 21.23 25.63
N TYR A 31 12.45 21.71 24.67
CA TYR A 31 12.70 21.44 23.26
C TYR A 31 13.89 22.32 22.90
N GLY A 32 15.07 21.71 22.89
CA GLY A 32 16.19 22.25 22.14
C GLY A 32 15.70 22.43 20.70
N ARG A 33 15.35 23.67 20.37
CA ARG A 33 15.04 24.13 19.02
C ARG A 33 16.31 23.94 18.22
N ASN A 34 16.43 22.80 17.57
CA ASN A 34 17.48 22.56 16.62
C ASN A 34 17.14 23.43 15.40
N THR A 35 17.59 24.67 15.40
CA THR A 35 17.36 25.68 14.34
C THR A 35 18.20 25.38 13.09
N GLY A 36 18.20 24.11 12.66
CA GLY A 36 18.96 23.62 11.52
C GLY A 36 18.43 22.30 10.92
N ALA A 37 17.27 21.80 11.35
CA ALA A 37 16.57 20.76 10.59
C ALA A 37 15.80 21.46 9.47
N GLU A 38 16.30 21.37 8.24
CA GLU A 38 15.49 21.68 7.06
C GLU A 38 14.13 20.97 7.19
N SER A 39 13.04 21.69 6.91
CA SER A 39 11.66 21.25 7.07
C SER A 39 11.34 20.05 6.17
N SER A 40 11.69 18.85 6.60
CA SER A 40 11.53 17.61 5.83
C SER A 40 10.15 17.01 6.02
N TYR A 41 9.54 16.56 4.93
CA TYR A 41 8.31 15.78 4.94
C TYR A 41 8.63 14.30 5.16
N GLU A 42 7.66 13.52 5.60
CA GLU A 42 7.79 12.06 5.70
C GLU A 42 6.82 11.38 4.75
N LEU A 43 7.33 10.68 3.73
CA LEU A 43 6.55 9.77 2.89
C LEU A 43 6.80 8.34 3.34
N SER A 44 5.75 7.67 3.79
CA SER A 44 5.80 6.25 4.17
C SER A 44 5.09 5.38 3.15
N ILE A 45 5.69 4.24 2.80
CA ILE A 45 4.94 3.10 2.26
C ILE A 45 4.62 2.13 3.39
N PHE A 46 3.34 1.78 3.53
CA PHE A 46 2.88 0.73 4.43
C PHE A 46 2.62 -0.53 3.64
N VAL A 47 3.05 -1.67 4.18
CA VAL A 47 2.89 -2.97 3.55
C VAL A 47 2.18 -3.93 4.48
N ILE A 48 1.14 -4.56 3.94
CA ILE A 48 0.41 -5.67 4.54
C ILE A 48 0.67 -6.89 3.66
N PRO A 49 1.28 -7.96 4.18
CA PRO A 49 1.54 -9.15 3.39
C PRO A 49 0.23 -9.86 3.04
N SER A 50 0.31 -10.73 2.03
CA SER A 50 -0.75 -11.71 1.76
C SER A 50 -1.09 -12.55 2.98
N TYR A 51 -2.34 -13.03 3.04
CA TYR A 51 -2.79 -13.81 4.19
C TYR A 51 -2.02 -15.13 4.31
N ARG A 52 -1.79 -15.79 3.18
CA ARG A 52 -0.81 -16.87 3.00
C ARG A 52 0.17 -16.48 1.90
N PRO A 53 1.45 -16.91 1.99
CA PRO A 53 2.43 -16.66 0.96
C PRO A 53 1.93 -17.03 -0.43
N ILE A 54 2.15 -16.13 -1.39
CA ILE A 54 1.86 -16.35 -2.81
C ILE A 54 3.13 -16.88 -3.47
N ASP A 55 3.02 -18.02 -4.15
CA ASP A 55 4.15 -18.73 -4.73
C ASP A 55 4.26 -18.43 -6.22
N TRP A 56 5.19 -17.54 -6.57
CA TRP A 56 5.44 -17.12 -7.94
C TRP A 56 6.37 -18.06 -8.71
N SER A 57 6.73 -19.24 -8.21
CA SER A 57 7.68 -20.14 -8.91
C SER A 57 7.14 -20.76 -10.20
N SER A 58 5.82 -20.89 -10.34
CA SER A 58 5.17 -21.38 -11.56
C SER A 58 3.70 -20.98 -11.65
N PRO A 59 3.09 -21.00 -12.85
CA PRO A 59 1.65 -20.80 -13.03
C PRO A 59 0.78 -21.67 -12.09
N SER A 60 1.12 -22.95 -11.97
CA SER A 60 0.33 -23.88 -11.16
C SER A 60 0.45 -23.62 -9.65
N LEU A 61 1.63 -23.22 -9.18
CA LEU A 61 1.85 -22.91 -7.77
C LEU A 61 1.21 -21.57 -7.40
N LEU A 62 1.31 -20.57 -8.29
CA LEU A 62 0.67 -19.27 -8.12
C LEU A 62 -0.83 -19.38 -7.92
N ILE A 63 -1.53 -20.13 -8.79
CA ILE A 63 -2.98 -20.30 -8.65
C ILE A 63 -3.32 -21.06 -7.37
N LYS A 64 -2.58 -22.13 -7.02
CA LYS A 64 -2.83 -22.91 -5.80
C LYS A 64 -2.65 -22.06 -4.55
N SER A 65 -1.54 -21.35 -4.42
CA SER A 65 -1.24 -20.50 -3.26
C SER A 65 -2.23 -19.35 -3.15
N THR A 66 -2.60 -18.74 -4.29
CA THR A 66 -3.58 -17.67 -4.34
C THR A 66 -4.95 -18.15 -3.87
N VAL A 67 -5.46 -19.26 -4.42
CA VAL A 67 -6.75 -19.84 -3.99
C VAL A 67 -6.73 -20.17 -2.49
N ASN A 68 -5.66 -20.78 -1.99
CA ASN A 68 -5.51 -21.06 -0.55
C ASN A 68 -5.58 -19.77 0.29
N SER A 69 -4.87 -18.72 -0.12
CA SER A 69 -4.91 -17.42 0.56
C SER A 69 -6.32 -16.81 0.57
N TYR A 70 -7.03 -16.84 -0.57
CA TYR A 70 -8.41 -16.36 -0.68
C TYR A 70 -9.40 -17.17 0.15
N MET A 71 -9.30 -18.50 0.12
CA MET A 71 -10.16 -19.39 0.90
C MET A 71 -10.02 -19.09 2.40
N GLU A 72 -8.80 -19.01 2.90
CA GLU A 72 -8.60 -18.75 4.33
C GLU A 72 -8.96 -17.31 4.73
N ALA A 73 -8.68 -16.32 3.87
CA ALA A 73 -9.06 -14.93 4.11
C ALA A 73 -10.59 -14.74 4.17
N SER A 74 -11.35 -15.55 3.41
CA SER A 74 -12.82 -15.49 3.36
C SER A 74 -13.49 -15.79 4.70
N PHE A 75 -12.88 -16.65 5.53
CA PHE A 75 -13.35 -16.91 6.90
C PHE A 75 -13.16 -15.72 7.84
N ASN A 76 -12.38 -14.73 7.43
CA ASN A 76 -12.00 -13.56 8.23
C ASN A 76 -12.40 -12.22 7.59
N LYS A 77 -13.40 -12.25 6.67
CA LYS A 77 -14.25 -11.20 6.02
C LYS A 77 -13.70 -9.79 5.71
N LYS A 78 -12.46 -9.44 6.02
CA LYS A 78 -11.89 -8.08 5.87
C LYS A 78 -10.36 -8.11 5.72
N LEU A 79 -9.79 -9.24 5.30
CA LEU A 79 -8.35 -9.39 5.10
C LEU A 79 -7.99 -9.13 3.65
N TYR A 80 -6.76 -8.68 3.40
CA TYR A 80 -6.18 -8.58 2.07
C TYR A 80 -5.60 -9.95 1.67
N PRO A 81 -6.25 -10.72 0.79
CA PRO A 81 -5.82 -12.09 0.49
C PRO A 81 -4.45 -12.11 -0.19
N ILE A 82 -4.21 -11.16 -1.08
CA ILE A 82 -2.99 -11.05 -1.89
C ILE A 82 -2.03 -9.95 -1.39
N GLY A 83 -2.28 -9.43 -0.19
CA GLY A 83 -1.52 -8.31 0.36
C GLY A 83 -2.04 -6.96 -0.13
N HIS A 84 -1.45 -5.89 0.42
CA HIS A 84 -1.84 -4.52 0.13
C HIS A 84 -0.72 -3.54 0.48
N LEU A 85 -0.60 -2.48 -0.31
CA LEU A 85 0.34 -1.38 -0.09
C LEU A 85 -0.41 -0.06 -0.18
N PHE A 86 -0.10 0.87 0.73
CA PHE A 86 -0.64 2.22 0.72
C PHE A 86 0.41 3.24 1.17
N ILE A 87 0.17 4.51 0.89
CA ILE A 87 1.08 5.60 1.24
C ILE A 87 0.53 6.49 2.34
N GLU A 88 1.44 7.16 3.04
CA GLU A 88 1.17 8.23 3.98
C GLU A 88 2.15 9.37 3.77
N LEU A 89 1.68 10.61 3.70
CA LEU A 89 2.52 11.80 3.66
C LEU A 89 2.20 12.68 4.87
N ILE A 90 3.23 12.99 5.65
CA ILE A 90 3.16 13.86 6.83
C ILE A 90 4.05 15.09 6.59
N ASN A 91 3.57 16.27 6.99
CA ASN A 91 4.33 17.52 6.90
C ASN A 91 5.32 17.68 8.08
N PRO A 92 6.23 18.67 8.03
CA PRO A 92 7.18 18.92 9.11
C PRO A 92 6.52 19.22 10.47
N GLU A 93 5.28 19.71 10.48
CA GLU A 93 4.48 20.00 11.67
C GLU A 93 3.85 18.73 12.31
N GLY A 94 3.88 17.59 11.60
CA GLY A 94 3.29 16.33 12.06
C GLY A 94 1.84 16.10 11.59
N ASP A 95 1.29 16.97 10.75
CA ASP A 95 -0.03 16.83 10.16
C ASP A 95 -0.04 15.80 9.03
N LEU A 96 -1.09 14.98 9.03
CA LEU A 96 -1.36 14.01 7.99
C LEU A 96 -1.95 14.69 6.75
N LEU A 97 -1.17 14.76 5.66
CA LEU A 97 -1.62 15.34 4.39
C LEU A 97 -2.31 14.30 3.49
N ILE A 98 -1.73 13.09 3.41
CA ILE A 98 -2.23 12.01 2.55
C ILE A 98 -2.18 10.72 3.33
N ARG A 99 -3.26 9.92 3.27
CA ARG A 99 -3.23 8.48 3.55
C ARG A 99 -4.19 7.81 2.60
N THR A 100 -3.67 7.14 1.58
CA THR A 100 -4.51 6.59 0.52
C THR A 100 -3.83 5.46 -0.23
N SER A 101 -4.64 4.70 -0.95
CA SER A 101 -4.26 3.70 -1.94
C SER A 101 -5.41 3.49 -2.90
N ILE A 102 -5.27 2.52 -3.80
CA ILE A 102 -6.30 2.09 -4.72
C ILE A 102 -6.58 0.60 -4.52
N ALA A 103 -7.85 0.23 -4.59
CA ALA A 103 -8.30 -1.15 -4.53
C ALA A 103 -9.43 -1.41 -5.54
N SER A 104 -9.75 -2.68 -5.77
CA SER A 104 -10.96 -3.03 -6.51
C SER A 104 -12.21 -2.57 -5.76
N SER A 105 -13.10 -1.86 -6.45
CA SER A 105 -14.40 -1.46 -5.92
C SER A 105 -15.45 -2.58 -6.01
N ARG A 106 -15.20 -3.61 -6.83
CA ARG A 106 -16.15 -4.69 -7.12
C ARG A 106 -15.48 -6.08 -7.14
N PRO A 107 -15.26 -6.70 -5.97
CA PRO A 107 -14.67 -8.06 -5.91
C PRO A 107 -15.47 -9.15 -6.67
N ALA A 108 -16.77 -8.92 -6.93
CA ALA A 108 -17.59 -9.83 -7.73
C ALA A 108 -17.19 -9.86 -9.22
N GLU A 109 -16.64 -8.75 -9.73
CA GLU A 109 -16.15 -8.63 -11.11
C GLU A 109 -14.98 -9.59 -11.36
N GLN A 110 -13.98 -9.57 -10.48
CA GLN A 110 -12.85 -10.50 -10.54
C GLN A 110 -13.30 -11.97 -10.51
N ARG A 111 -14.28 -12.30 -9.65
CA ARG A 111 -14.83 -13.68 -9.60
C ARG A 111 -15.52 -14.07 -10.92
N LYS A 112 -16.29 -13.17 -11.52
CA LYS A 112 -16.92 -13.40 -12.82
C LYS A 112 -15.87 -13.64 -13.90
N MET A 113 -14.83 -12.82 -13.95
CA MET A 113 -13.75 -12.94 -14.93
C MET A 113 -13.03 -14.29 -14.85
N VAL A 114 -12.74 -14.77 -13.64
CA VAL A 114 -12.11 -16.09 -13.45
C VAL A 114 -13.07 -17.24 -13.75
N LEU A 115 -14.30 -17.21 -13.23
CA LEU A 115 -15.20 -18.36 -13.26
C LEU A 115 -16.05 -18.46 -14.52
N ALA A 116 -16.61 -17.34 -14.97
CA ALA A 116 -17.53 -17.26 -16.11
C ALA A 116 -16.78 -16.96 -17.42
N ASP A 117 -15.97 -15.89 -17.42
CA ASP A 117 -15.27 -15.43 -18.61
C ASP A 117 -14.01 -16.28 -18.88
N LYS A 118 -13.51 -16.98 -17.86
CA LYS A 118 -12.38 -17.94 -17.94
C LYS A 118 -11.14 -17.31 -18.57
N ILE A 119 -10.77 -16.12 -18.09
CA ILE A 119 -9.66 -15.34 -18.64
C ILE A 119 -8.27 -15.91 -18.32
N GLY A 120 -8.19 -16.96 -17.49
CA GLY A 120 -6.92 -17.59 -17.13
C GLY A 120 -5.98 -16.63 -16.40
N LEU A 121 -4.70 -16.64 -16.78
CA LEU A 121 -3.67 -15.76 -16.24
C LEU A 121 -3.74 -14.33 -16.79
N ALA A 122 -4.66 -14.02 -17.72
CA ALA A 122 -4.96 -12.64 -18.08
C ALA A 122 -5.39 -11.81 -16.84
N MET A 123 -5.89 -12.46 -15.78
CA MET A 123 -6.23 -11.83 -14.50
C MET A 123 -5.06 -11.08 -13.85
N LEU A 124 -3.80 -11.45 -14.14
CA LEU A 124 -2.63 -10.75 -13.63
C LEU A 124 -2.53 -9.31 -14.17
N GLY A 125 -3.02 -9.09 -15.39
CA GLY A 125 -3.01 -7.78 -16.03
C GLY A 125 -4.35 -7.09 -16.12
N ALA A 126 -5.44 -7.84 -16.11
CA ALA A 126 -6.77 -7.37 -16.48
C ALA A 126 -7.28 -6.25 -15.56
N PRO A 127 -7.81 -5.15 -16.13
CA PRO A 127 -8.46 -4.12 -15.35
C PRO A 127 -9.80 -4.57 -14.78
N VAL A 128 -10.12 -4.02 -13.60
CA VAL A 128 -11.43 -4.04 -12.96
C VAL A 128 -11.78 -2.65 -12.45
N ALA A 129 -13.02 -2.46 -12.02
CA ALA A 129 -13.42 -1.21 -11.39
C ALA A 129 -12.56 -0.92 -10.14
N GLY A 130 -11.94 0.25 -10.11
CA GLY A 130 -11.12 0.77 -9.03
C GLY A 130 -11.89 1.70 -8.10
N LYS A 131 -11.29 2.00 -6.94
CA LYS A 131 -11.62 3.12 -6.07
C LYS A 131 -10.41 3.52 -5.25
N MET A 132 -10.31 4.80 -4.88
CA MET A 132 -9.39 5.23 -3.84
C MET A 132 -9.90 4.77 -2.46
N GLU A 133 -8.98 4.33 -1.61
CA GLU A 133 -9.25 4.05 -0.19
C GLU A 133 -9.07 5.32 0.64
N SER A 134 -9.98 5.55 1.58
CA SER A 134 -9.95 6.75 2.40
C SER A 134 -8.96 6.66 3.57
N GLN A 135 -8.57 7.82 4.11
CA GLN A 135 -7.71 7.90 5.28
C GLN A 135 -8.26 7.10 6.48
N ASP A 136 -9.58 7.18 6.70
CA ASP A 136 -10.27 6.46 7.78
C ASP A 136 -10.35 4.95 7.54
N GLU A 137 -10.57 4.53 6.29
CA GLU A 137 -10.53 3.11 5.92
C GLU A 137 -9.15 2.53 6.25
N LEU A 138 -8.08 3.19 5.82
CA LEU A 138 -6.71 2.75 6.04
C LEU A 138 -6.27 2.85 7.50
N ALA A 139 -6.71 3.87 8.25
CA ALA A 139 -6.45 3.96 9.69
C ALA A 139 -6.98 2.73 10.45
N ARG A 140 -8.20 2.28 10.12
CA ARG A 140 -8.77 1.06 10.68
C ARG A 140 -8.00 -0.19 10.27
N GLN A 141 -7.46 -0.23 9.06
CA GLN A 141 -6.61 -1.34 8.61
C GLN A 141 -5.29 -1.38 9.37
N ILE A 142 -4.63 -0.23 9.56
CA ILE A 142 -3.42 -0.13 10.39
C ILE A 142 -3.67 -0.72 11.77
N ASP A 143 -4.71 -0.28 12.47
CA ASP A 143 -5.08 -0.81 13.79
C ASP A 143 -5.27 -2.34 13.79
N LYS A 144 -6.01 -2.83 12.79
CA LYS A 144 -6.32 -4.25 12.65
C LYS A 144 -5.07 -5.09 12.43
N PHE A 145 -4.19 -4.67 11.54
CA PHE A 145 -3.01 -5.44 11.14
C PHE A 145 -1.84 -5.25 12.09
N ALA A 146 -1.71 -4.09 12.74
CA ALA A 146 -0.79 -3.86 13.85
C ALA A 146 -1.08 -4.84 15.00
N ARG A 147 -2.37 -5.05 15.33
CA ARG A 147 -2.78 -6.06 16.33
C ARG A 147 -2.29 -7.48 16.02
N ARG A 148 -2.15 -7.81 14.75
CA ARG A 148 -1.78 -9.15 14.29
C ARG A 148 -0.27 -9.28 14.01
N GLY A 149 0.50 -8.20 14.17
CA GLY A 149 1.89 -8.13 13.73
C GLY A 149 2.04 -8.31 12.22
N LYS A 150 1.02 -7.98 11.42
CA LYS A 150 0.95 -8.22 9.97
C LYS A 150 0.87 -6.90 9.19
N ILE A 151 1.65 -5.92 9.62
CA ILE A 151 1.90 -4.66 8.93
C ILE A 151 3.31 -4.21 9.25
N SER A 152 3.97 -3.58 8.29
CA SER A 152 5.21 -2.85 8.50
C SER A 152 5.26 -1.67 7.54
N PHE A 153 6.31 -0.86 7.60
CA PHE A 153 6.45 0.34 6.79
C PHE A 153 7.91 0.66 6.49
N ILE A 154 8.11 1.49 5.46
CA ILE A 154 9.37 2.20 5.20
C ILE A 154 9.04 3.68 5.10
N SER A 155 9.63 4.50 5.97
CA SER A 155 9.50 5.96 5.99
C SER A 155 10.71 6.62 5.33
N TYR A 156 10.45 7.57 4.46
CA TYR A 156 11.46 8.37 3.79
C TYR A 156 11.30 9.83 4.20
N LYS A 157 12.34 10.42 4.78
CA LYS A 157 12.40 11.88 4.92
C LYS A 157 12.72 12.47 3.55
N ILE A 158 11.86 13.34 3.04
CA ILE A 158 11.96 13.89 1.69
C ILE A 158 11.90 15.42 1.72
N LYS A 159 12.43 16.03 0.65
CA LYS A 159 12.38 17.49 0.47
C LYS A 159 10.95 18.00 0.23
N PRO A 160 10.64 19.27 0.55
CA PRO A 160 9.36 19.89 0.22
C PRO A 160 8.95 19.74 -1.25
N GLU A 161 9.87 19.93 -2.20
CA GLU A 161 9.56 19.85 -3.63
C GLU A 161 9.18 18.42 -4.06
N ALA A 162 9.76 17.41 -3.41
CA ALA A 162 9.37 16.01 -3.63
C ALA A 162 7.97 15.72 -3.07
N ALA A 163 7.65 16.26 -1.88
CA ALA A 163 6.33 16.14 -1.28
C ALA A 163 5.24 16.81 -2.14
N GLU A 164 5.50 18.00 -2.70
CA GLU A 164 4.59 18.69 -3.61
C GLU A 164 4.25 17.84 -4.84
N ARG A 165 5.24 17.18 -5.44
CA ARG A 165 5.02 16.28 -6.58
C ARG A 165 4.15 15.07 -6.22
N VAL A 166 4.30 14.52 -5.02
CA VAL A 166 3.46 13.43 -4.52
C VAL A 166 2.03 13.90 -4.30
N ILE A 167 1.84 15.10 -3.73
CA ILE A 167 0.52 15.72 -3.54
C ILE A 167 -0.16 15.93 -4.89
N GLU A 168 0.55 16.50 -5.87
CA GLU A 168 0.03 16.73 -7.21
C GLU A 168 -0.31 15.41 -7.92
N TYR A 169 0.55 14.39 -7.80
CA TYR A 169 0.29 13.04 -8.32
C TYR A 169 -1.01 12.45 -7.79
N VAL A 170 -1.19 12.43 -6.46
CA VAL A 170 -2.41 11.88 -5.84
C VAL A 170 -3.64 12.69 -6.26
N LYS A 171 -3.53 14.02 -6.26
CA LYS A 171 -4.60 14.92 -6.71
C LYS A 171 -5.03 14.61 -8.13
N ILE A 172 -4.11 14.59 -9.10
CA ILE A 172 -4.43 14.34 -10.51
C ILE A 172 -4.96 12.93 -10.70
N PHE A 173 -4.33 11.91 -10.10
CA PHE A 173 -4.74 10.51 -10.22
C PHE A 173 -6.17 10.27 -9.72
N SER A 174 -6.59 10.96 -8.66
CA SER A 174 -7.94 10.88 -8.09
C SER A 174 -8.97 11.85 -8.71
N SER A 175 -8.52 12.82 -9.51
CA SER A 175 -9.41 13.83 -10.09
C SER A 175 -10.22 13.24 -11.24
N ARG A 176 -11.42 13.78 -11.44
CA ARG A 176 -12.26 13.46 -12.60
C ARG A 176 -12.03 14.48 -13.71
N ASP A 177 -11.91 14.00 -14.94
CA ASP A 177 -11.86 14.82 -16.15
C ASP A 177 -13.24 15.43 -16.48
N SER A 178 -13.32 16.22 -17.56
CA SER A 178 -14.57 16.83 -18.03
C SER A 178 -15.64 15.79 -18.46
N LEU A 179 -15.24 14.54 -18.67
CA LEU A 179 -16.13 13.42 -18.99
C LEU A 179 -16.48 12.59 -17.74
N GLY A 180 -16.09 13.07 -16.56
CA GLY A 180 -16.35 12.41 -15.29
C GLY A 180 -15.51 11.17 -15.04
N ARG A 181 -14.42 10.94 -15.78
CA ARG A 181 -13.55 9.75 -15.66
C ARG A 181 -12.32 10.08 -14.84
N SER A 182 -11.85 9.13 -14.04
CA SER A 182 -10.61 9.25 -13.27
C SER A 182 -9.69 8.05 -13.50
N PRO A 183 -8.35 8.23 -13.53
CA PRO A 183 -7.40 7.12 -13.42
C PRO A 183 -7.76 6.15 -12.27
N SER A 184 -8.19 6.70 -11.13
CA SER A 184 -8.58 5.93 -9.95
C SER A 184 -9.82 5.02 -10.12
N ASP A 185 -10.57 5.15 -11.22
CA ASP A 185 -11.70 4.26 -11.53
C ASP A 185 -11.23 2.91 -12.11
N ARG A 186 -9.92 2.72 -12.34
CA ARG A 186 -9.33 1.51 -12.95
C ARG A 186 -8.29 0.88 -12.03
N TYR A 187 -8.54 -0.34 -11.59
CA TYR A 187 -7.59 -1.15 -10.81
C TYR A 187 -7.12 -2.35 -11.61
N GLY A 188 -5.81 -2.61 -11.68
CA GLY A 188 -5.28 -3.71 -12.48
C GLY A 188 -3.76 -3.85 -12.37
N GLY A 189 -3.24 -5.06 -12.59
CA GLY A 189 -1.83 -5.37 -12.38
C GLY A 189 -0.89 -4.96 -13.52
N SER A 190 -1.42 -4.68 -14.72
CA SER A 190 -0.61 -4.23 -15.88
C SER A 190 -0.54 -2.70 -16.04
N PHE A 191 -1.09 -1.96 -15.09
CA PHE A 191 -1.06 -0.50 -15.11
C PHE A 191 0.17 0.04 -14.42
N TRP A 192 0.71 1.14 -14.97
CA TRP A 192 1.67 1.98 -14.27
C TRP A 192 1.10 3.39 -14.13
N PRO A 193 0.85 3.88 -12.90
CA PRO A 193 0.05 5.08 -12.70
C PRO A 193 0.77 6.39 -13.04
N ARG A 194 2.04 6.33 -13.43
CA ARG A 194 2.71 7.47 -14.06
C ARG A 194 2.41 7.57 -15.55
N PHE A 195 1.75 6.61 -16.18
CA PHE A 195 1.29 6.77 -17.56
C PHE A 195 -0.05 7.52 -17.60
N LYS A 196 -0.17 8.47 -18.53
CA LYS A 196 -1.33 9.35 -18.64
C LYS A 196 -2.63 8.56 -18.79
N GLY A 197 -3.56 8.76 -17.85
CA GLY A 197 -4.90 8.16 -17.90
C GLY A 197 -4.97 6.68 -17.51
N GLU A 198 -3.86 6.06 -17.12
CA GLU A 198 -3.85 4.66 -16.66
C GLU A 198 -4.34 4.52 -15.23
N GLY A 199 -4.92 3.35 -14.95
CA GLY A 199 -5.24 2.95 -13.58
C GLY A 199 -4.01 2.58 -12.75
N SER A 200 -4.19 1.74 -11.75
CA SER A 200 -3.07 1.22 -10.98
C SER A 200 -3.40 -0.06 -10.19
N GLY A 201 -2.39 -0.86 -9.91
CA GLY A 201 -2.38 -1.75 -8.75
C GLY A 201 -2.00 -0.98 -7.47
N CYS A 202 -2.31 -1.50 -6.28
CA CYS A 202 -2.01 -0.82 -5.02
C CYS A 202 -0.50 -0.60 -4.78
N SER A 203 0.33 -1.60 -5.11
CA SER A 203 1.78 -1.47 -4.99
C SER A 203 2.35 -0.51 -6.02
N ALA A 204 1.98 -0.65 -7.30
CA ALA A 204 2.39 0.29 -8.35
C ALA A 204 2.04 1.76 -8.00
N PHE A 205 0.90 2.00 -7.34
CA PHE A 205 0.49 3.33 -6.86
C PHE A 205 1.48 3.91 -5.85
N GLY A 206 1.82 3.16 -4.79
CA GLY A 206 2.76 3.65 -3.79
C GLY A 206 4.20 3.73 -4.30
N MET A 207 4.62 2.79 -5.15
CA MET A 207 5.95 2.80 -5.74
C MET A 207 6.13 3.97 -6.72
N ALA A 208 5.10 4.32 -7.48
CA ALA A 208 5.12 5.52 -8.32
C ALA A 208 5.24 6.81 -7.50
N ALA A 209 4.54 6.90 -6.35
CA ALA A 209 4.68 8.02 -5.43
C ALA A 209 6.13 8.13 -4.91
N LEU A 210 6.75 7.02 -4.49
CA LEU A 210 8.16 7.01 -4.08
C LEU A 210 9.09 7.45 -5.21
N GLN A 211 8.87 6.98 -6.44
CA GLN A 211 9.71 7.34 -7.59
C GLN A 211 9.74 8.85 -7.85
N LEU A 212 8.64 9.57 -7.56
CA LEU A 212 8.56 11.02 -7.72
C LEU A 212 9.45 11.81 -6.74
N THR A 213 9.98 11.14 -5.72
CA THR A 213 10.88 11.73 -4.72
C THR A 213 12.37 11.58 -5.05
N GLY A 214 12.69 10.82 -6.10
CA GLY A 214 14.07 10.49 -6.48
C GLY A 214 14.61 9.22 -5.82
N VAL A 215 13.86 8.62 -4.89
CA VAL A 215 14.19 7.32 -4.31
C VAL A 215 14.28 6.25 -5.41
N ASN A 216 15.37 5.49 -5.42
CA ASN A 216 15.49 4.31 -6.27
C ASN A 216 14.54 3.22 -5.77
N ILE A 217 13.56 2.87 -6.60
CA ILE A 217 12.57 1.84 -6.31
C ILE A 217 12.93 0.47 -6.89
N ASP A 218 13.97 0.40 -7.75
CA ASP A 218 14.42 -0.86 -8.33
C ASP A 218 15.19 -1.68 -7.28
N ASN A 219 14.44 -2.55 -6.61
CA ASN A 219 14.96 -3.53 -5.67
C ASN A 219 14.44 -4.91 -6.08
N PRO A 220 15.30 -5.80 -6.60
CA PRO A 220 14.88 -7.12 -7.11
C PRO A 220 14.31 -8.04 -6.01
N GLU A 221 14.49 -7.70 -4.74
CA GLU A 221 13.87 -8.42 -3.64
C GLU A 221 12.42 -8.00 -3.38
N TRP A 222 11.93 -6.94 -4.04
CA TRP A 222 10.60 -6.34 -3.79
C TRP A 222 9.56 -6.70 -4.85
N TYR A 223 10.00 -7.17 -6.02
CA TYR A 223 9.13 -7.45 -7.14
C TYR A 223 9.31 -8.86 -7.67
N ILE A 224 8.36 -9.25 -8.51
CA ILE A 224 8.46 -10.38 -9.40
C ILE A 224 8.39 -9.88 -10.83
N GLU A 225 9.08 -10.58 -11.71
CA GLU A 225 8.98 -10.45 -13.15
C GLU A 225 8.92 -11.86 -13.73
N VAL A 226 7.84 -12.18 -14.43
CA VAL A 226 7.61 -13.51 -15.00
C VAL A 226 7.01 -13.40 -16.39
N ASP A 227 7.45 -14.27 -17.29
CA ASP A 227 6.85 -14.37 -18.62
C ASP A 227 5.67 -15.35 -18.57
N VAL A 228 4.48 -14.81 -18.72
CA VAL A 228 3.23 -15.55 -18.67
C VAL A 228 2.98 -16.20 -20.03
N PRO A 229 2.86 -17.54 -20.13
CA PRO A 229 2.53 -18.21 -21.39
C PRO A 229 1.21 -17.70 -21.97
N PHE A 230 1.21 -17.30 -23.25
CA PHE A 230 0.04 -16.66 -23.87
C PHE A 230 -1.13 -17.63 -24.08
N ASP A 231 -0.88 -18.93 -24.14
CA ASP A 231 -1.91 -19.97 -24.16
C ASP A 231 -2.71 -20.06 -22.84
N LEU A 232 -2.21 -19.45 -21.77
CA LEU A 232 -2.91 -19.27 -20.49
C LEU A 232 -3.63 -17.92 -20.38
N VAL A 233 -3.59 -17.09 -21.42
CA VAL A 233 -4.34 -15.82 -21.52
C VAL A 233 -5.65 -16.08 -22.28
N GLY A 234 -6.78 -15.69 -21.68
CA GLY A 234 -8.11 -15.91 -22.24
C GLY A 234 -9.03 -14.68 -22.19
N GLY A 235 -10.29 -14.89 -22.55
CA GLY A 235 -11.32 -13.86 -22.58
C GLY A 235 -11.11 -12.86 -23.71
N VAL A 236 -11.55 -11.62 -23.49
CA VAL A 236 -11.38 -10.51 -24.45
C VAL A 236 -9.91 -10.26 -24.82
N TYR A 237 -8.99 -10.69 -23.96
CA TYR A 237 -7.55 -10.54 -24.14
C TYR A 237 -6.91 -11.51 -25.13
N ASN A 238 -7.66 -12.53 -25.55
CA ASN A 238 -7.20 -13.51 -26.53
C ASN A 238 -8.40 -14.01 -27.36
N ASN A 239 -9.05 -13.09 -28.09
CA ASN A 239 -10.14 -13.40 -29.03
C ASN A 239 -11.27 -14.28 -28.47
N GLY A 240 -11.58 -14.15 -27.17
CA GLY A 240 -12.63 -14.92 -26.49
C GLY A 240 -12.24 -16.34 -26.10
N VAL A 241 -10.97 -16.74 -26.25
CA VAL A 241 -10.47 -18.08 -25.86
C VAL A 241 -10.73 -18.31 -24.37
N LYS A 242 -11.31 -19.47 -24.02
CA LYS A 242 -11.58 -19.84 -22.62
C LYS A 242 -10.49 -20.73 -22.07
N VAL A 243 -9.75 -20.24 -21.08
CA VAL A 243 -8.68 -21.01 -20.43
C VAL A 243 -9.30 -21.93 -19.38
N ARG A 244 -9.04 -23.24 -19.50
CA ARG A 244 -9.52 -24.21 -18.50
C ARG A 244 -8.63 -24.10 -17.25
N PRO A 245 -9.19 -24.14 -16.02
CA PRO A 245 -8.37 -24.12 -14.80
C PRO A 245 -7.29 -25.21 -14.77
N MET A 246 -7.60 -26.39 -15.33
CA MET A 246 -6.65 -27.49 -15.45
C MET A 246 -5.46 -27.19 -16.38
N SER A 247 -5.60 -26.30 -17.37
CA SER A 247 -4.47 -25.87 -18.20
C SER A 247 -3.44 -25.14 -17.35
N VAL A 248 -3.88 -24.20 -16.52
CA VAL A 248 -2.99 -23.45 -15.61
C VAL A 248 -2.38 -24.37 -14.55
N LEU A 249 -3.16 -25.29 -13.98
CA LEU A 249 -2.67 -26.24 -12.96
C LEU A 249 -1.64 -27.26 -13.50
N LYS A 250 -1.67 -27.54 -14.81
CA LYS A 250 -0.71 -28.43 -15.47
C LYS A 250 0.59 -27.71 -15.88
N CYS A 251 0.56 -26.40 -16.05
CA CYS A 251 1.73 -25.61 -16.40
C CYS A 251 2.67 -25.44 -15.18
N LYS A 252 3.86 -26.05 -15.23
CA LYS A 252 4.80 -26.14 -14.10
C LYS A 252 5.95 -25.15 -14.15
N GLU A 253 6.06 -24.40 -15.23
CA GLU A 253 7.14 -23.46 -15.48
C GLU A 253 6.55 -22.21 -16.14
N TRP A 254 7.16 -21.06 -15.90
CA TRP A 254 6.87 -19.86 -16.68
C TRP A 254 7.40 -20.01 -18.11
N HIS A 255 6.96 -19.13 -19.00
CA HIS A 255 7.58 -19.04 -20.33
C HIS A 255 9.05 -18.62 -20.18
N ASN A 256 9.91 -18.99 -21.14
CA ASN A 256 11.33 -18.65 -21.12
C ASN A 256 11.68 -17.29 -21.76
N GLY A 257 10.67 -16.45 -22.03
CA GLY A 257 10.83 -15.17 -22.73
C GLY A 257 11.14 -15.23 -24.24
N GLU A 258 11.31 -16.42 -24.85
CA GLU A 258 11.60 -16.50 -26.29
C GLU A 258 10.34 -16.23 -27.16
N GLY A 259 10.55 -15.69 -28.36
CA GLY A 259 9.46 -15.39 -29.31
C GLY A 259 8.91 -13.98 -29.20
N GLU A 260 7.70 -13.77 -29.73
CA GLU A 260 7.08 -12.44 -29.81
C GLU A 260 6.13 -12.22 -28.61
N GLU A 261 6.32 -11.09 -27.92
CA GLU A 261 5.45 -10.62 -26.84
C GLU A 261 4.01 -10.45 -27.36
N TRP A 262 3.02 -10.78 -26.53
CA TRP A 262 1.59 -10.83 -26.86
C TRP A 262 1.19 -11.88 -27.90
N LYS A 263 2.12 -12.75 -28.33
CA LYS A 263 1.81 -13.95 -29.13
C LYS A 263 2.22 -15.25 -28.46
N THR A 264 3.40 -15.25 -27.85
CA THR A 264 3.98 -16.43 -27.18
C THR A 264 3.91 -16.29 -25.65
N HIS A 265 4.18 -15.08 -25.16
CA HIS A 265 4.12 -14.73 -23.75
C HIS A 265 3.77 -13.25 -23.56
N PHE A 266 3.53 -12.83 -22.32
CA PHE A 266 3.67 -11.43 -21.93
C PHE A 266 4.42 -11.34 -20.61
N THR A 267 5.22 -10.30 -20.43
CA THR A 267 5.96 -10.09 -19.18
C THR A 267 5.04 -9.44 -18.15
N HIS A 268 4.82 -10.13 -17.03
CA HIS A 268 4.12 -9.59 -15.88
C HIS A 268 5.13 -9.11 -14.84
N PHE A 269 5.05 -7.84 -14.48
CA PHE A 269 5.86 -7.21 -13.45
C PHE A 269 4.95 -6.66 -12.34
N ILE A 270 5.27 -6.96 -11.08
CA ILE A 270 4.58 -6.37 -9.93
C ILE A 270 5.48 -6.32 -8.70
N TYR A 271 5.42 -5.20 -7.99
CA TYR A 271 5.94 -5.11 -6.62
C TYR A 271 5.00 -5.89 -5.68
N ASP A 272 5.49 -6.94 -5.03
CA ASP A 272 4.67 -7.79 -4.15
C ASP A 272 4.76 -7.26 -2.70
N PRO A 273 3.63 -6.82 -2.09
CA PRO A 273 3.64 -6.34 -0.71
C PRO A 273 4.18 -7.35 0.31
N SER A 274 4.05 -8.65 0.03
CA SER A 274 4.58 -9.72 0.87
C SER A 274 6.11 -9.76 0.81
N TYR A 275 6.69 -9.55 -0.37
CA TYR A 275 8.15 -9.54 -0.55
C TYR A 275 8.77 -8.34 0.16
N ILE A 276 8.18 -7.15 -0.02
CA ILE A 276 8.60 -5.93 0.70
C ILE A 276 8.46 -6.13 2.22
N TYR A 277 7.35 -6.70 2.69
CA TYR A 277 7.15 -6.97 4.11
C TYR A 277 8.23 -7.91 4.67
N GLU A 278 8.52 -9.03 4.01
CA GLU A 278 9.56 -9.96 4.46
C GLU A 278 10.96 -9.32 4.40
N TRP A 279 11.25 -8.53 3.37
CA TRP A 279 12.47 -7.74 3.25
C TRP A 279 12.68 -6.82 4.47
N ILE A 280 11.63 -6.13 4.92
CA ILE A 280 11.66 -5.31 6.13
C ILE A 280 11.88 -6.19 7.37
N LYS A 281 11.16 -7.30 7.50
CA LYS A 281 11.25 -8.17 8.68
C LYS A 281 12.64 -8.80 8.85
N ARG A 282 13.30 -9.22 7.76
CA ARG A 282 14.67 -9.77 7.85
C ARG A 282 15.66 -8.74 8.40
N ARG A 283 15.58 -7.49 7.94
CA ARG A 283 16.39 -6.35 8.44
C ARG A 283 16.08 -6.00 9.89
N LEU A 284 14.80 -5.94 10.27
CA LEU A 284 14.41 -5.70 11.66
C LEU A 284 14.90 -6.81 12.62
N SER A 285 14.92 -8.05 12.15
CA SER A 285 15.42 -9.20 12.92
C SER A 285 16.95 -9.31 12.98
N GLY A 286 17.68 -8.48 12.24
CA GLY A 286 19.14 -8.53 12.15
C GLY A 286 19.69 -9.69 11.30
N LYS A 287 18.83 -10.36 10.50
CA LYS A 287 19.27 -11.37 9.53
C LYS A 287 20.04 -10.73 8.37
N ASP A 288 19.57 -9.57 7.93
CA ASP A 288 20.17 -8.78 6.86
C ASP A 288 20.60 -7.41 7.42
N PRO A 289 21.66 -6.78 6.86
CA PRO A 289 22.09 -5.45 7.27
C PRO A 289 21.03 -4.39 6.97
N LEU A 290 21.04 -3.29 7.73
CA LEU A 290 20.08 -2.21 7.56
C LEU A 290 20.37 -1.31 6.34
N GLU A 291 21.54 -1.38 5.70
CA GLU A 291 21.82 -0.70 4.42
C GLU A 291 21.47 0.80 4.39
N GLY A 292 21.83 1.53 5.46
CA GLY A 292 21.53 2.97 5.57
C GLY A 292 20.15 3.29 6.15
N PHE A 293 19.26 2.30 6.28
CA PHE A 293 18.03 2.44 7.04
C PHE A 293 18.31 2.39 8.55
N SER A 294 17.38 2.96 9.32
CA SER A 294 17.30 2.83 10.78
C SER A 294 15.99 2.16 11.18
N LYS A 295 15.96 1.52 12.35
CA LYS A 295 14.70 0.99 12.89
C LYS A 295 13.81 2.15 13.32
N SER A 296 12.54 2.09 12.94
CA SER A 296 11.54 3.10 13.27
C SER A 296 10.27 2.46 13.81
N TYR A 297 9.44 3.27 14.45
CA TYR A 297 8.20 2.83 15.08
C TYR A 297 7.07 3.80 14.76
N LYS A 298 5.93 3.25 14.37
CA LYS A 298 4.68 4.02 14.22
C LYS A 298 3.64 3.53 15.21
N ARG A 299 2.71 4.42 15.54
CA ARG A 299 1.61 4.16 16.45
C ARG A 299 0.29 4.20 15.69
N SER A 300 -0.53 3.16 15.87
CA SER A 300 -1.88 3.11 15.34
C SER A 300 -2.84 3.97 16.18
N VAL A 301 -4.07 4.21 15.68
CA VAL A 301 -5.07 5.04 16.39
C VAL A 301 -5.43 4.45 17.76
N SER A 302 -5.50 3.12 17.87
CA SER A 302 -5.68 2.41 19.15
C SER A 302 -4.45 2.37 20.05
N GLY A 303 -3.37 3.07 19.69
CA GLY A 303 -2.15 3.19 20.49
C GLY A 303 -1.14 2.06 20.30
N ARG A 304 -1.39 1.10 19.39
CA ARG A 304 -0.48 -0.03 19.15
C ARG A 304 0.76 0.41 18.40
N ILE A 305 1.91 0.00 18.90
CA ILE A 305 3.20 0.27 18.27
C ILE A 305 3.51 -0.89 17.32
N PHE A 306 3.99 -0.56 16.12
CA PHE A 306 4.52 -1.53 15.17
C PHE A 306 5.79 -0.99 14.53
N GLU A 307 6.65 -1.91 14.10
CA GLU A 307 8.01 -1.62 13.64
C GLU A 307 8.05 -1.44 12.12
N GLY A 308 8.99 -0.62 11.69
CA GLY A 308 9.34 -0.41 10.30
C GLY A 308 10.76 0.12 10.17
N LEU A 309 11.08 0.58 8.97
CA LEU A 309 12.37 1.17 8.65
C LEU A 309 12.19 2.65 8.33
N GLU A 310 13.21 3.45 8.57
CA GLU A 310 13.28 4.83 8.12
C GLU A 310 14.62 5.12 7.44
N ILE A 311 14.62 6.05 6.50
CA ILE A 311 15.84 6.56 5.87
C ILE A 311 15.70 8.05 5.59
N ASP A 312 16.82 8.75 5.71
CA ASP A 312 16.91 10.14 5.29
C ASP A 312 17.22 10.22 3.79
N ALA A 313 16.23 10.62 3.00
CA ALA A 313 16.34 10.79 1.55
C ALA A 313 16.37 12.28 1.15
N THR A 314 16.58 13.20 2.11
CA THR A 314 16.70 14.64 1.82
C THR A 314 17.97 14.98 1.05
N GLY A 315 18.94 14.06 0.94
CA GLY A 315 20.11 14.22 0.07
C GLY A 315 19.83 13.98 -1.41
N LEU A 316 18.68 13.43 -1.79
CA LEU A 316 18.37 13.08 -3.18
C LEU A 316 17.90 14.29 -4.00
N ASP A 317 18.18 14.26 -5.29
CA ASP A 317 17.64 15.24 -6.23
C ASP A 317 16.18 14.93 -6.54
N THR A 318 15.31 15.93 -6.39
CA THR A 318 13.91 15.83 -6.80
C THR A 318 13.83 15.71 -8.32
N PRO A 319 13.24 14.62 -8.87
CA PRO A 319 13.10 14.45 -10.31
C PRO A 319 12.33 15.59 -10.97
N LYS A 320 12.83 16.07 -12.11
CA LYS A 320 12.24 17.19 -12.88
C LYS A 320 11.40 16.75 -14.07
N ASP A 321 11.35 15.45 -14.34
CA ASP A 321 10.53 14.88 -15.40
C ASP A 321 9.03 15.05 -15.09
N PRO A 322 8.14 14.98 -16.10
CA PRO A 322 6.71 15.07 -15.88
C PRO A 322 6.22 14.01 -14.88
N ILE A 323 5.28 14.38 -14.00
CA ILE A 323 4.63 13.42 -13.09
C ILE A 323 4.01 12.28 -13.89
N PHE A 324 3.24 12.64 -14.93
CA PHE A 324 2.64 11.71 -15.88
C PHE A 324 3.30 11.75 -17.26
N LYS A 325 3.69 10.58 -17.75
CA LYS A 325 4.38 10.33 -19.01
C LYS A 325 3.46 9.63 -20.01
N SER A 326 3.84 9.66 -21.28
CA SER A 326 3.24 8.77 -22.26
C SER A 326 3.76 7.35 -22.06
N ARG A 327 2.91 6.35 -22.30
CA ARG A 327 3.32 4.96 -22.36
C ARG A 327 4.15 4.73 -23.63
N GLU A 328 5.32 4.13 -23.48
CA GLU A 328 6.23 3.85 -24.61
C GLU A 328 5.94 2.50 -25.27
N ARG A 329 5.55 1.50 -24.48
CA ARG A 329 5.24 0.15 -24.96
C ARG A 329 3.76 -0.14 -24.81
N PRO A 330 3.05 -0.54 -25.88
CA PRO A 330 1.64 -0.92 -25.77
C PRO A 330 1.50 -2.10 -24.81
N SER A 331 0.34 -2.21 -24.14
CA SER A 331 -0.03 -3.48 -23.52
C SER A 331 -1.48 -3.77 -23.75
N LEU A 332 -1.78 -5.04 -23.96
CA LEU A 332 -3.10 -5.51 -24.33
C LEU A 332 -4.16 -5.33 -23.21
N PHE A 333 -3.71 -4.97 -22.00
CA PHE A 333 -4.58 -4.67 -20.85
C PHE A 333 -4.92 -3.18 -20.71
N VAL A 334 -4.31 -2.33 -21.53
CA VAL A 334 -4.47 -0.89 -21.48
C VAL A 334 -4.93 -0.41 -22.84
N ASP A 335 -6.22 -0.12 -22.94
CA ASP A 335 -6.86 0.49 -24.12
C ASP A 335 -6.19 1.78 -24.57
#